data_AF-A0A3S0TLR2-F1
#
_entry.id   AF-A0A3S0TLR2-F1
#
_cell.length_a   1.000
_cell.length_b   1.000
_cell.length_c   1.000
_cell.angle_alpha   90.00
_cell.angle_beta   90.00
_cell.angle_gamma   90.00
#
_symmetry.space_group_name_H-M   'P 1'
#
loop_
_entity.id
_entity.type
_entity.pdbx_description
1 polymer ?
#
loop_
_entity_poly.entity_id
_entity_poly.type
_entity_poly.pdbx_seq_one_letter_code
_entity_poly.pdbx_strand_id
1 'polypeptide(L)' 'MKDLQELIKDLTGINVEEWKINRYLQNERLNLSNTNLVGVDLSDTYLRRSNLTGADLRGIKITKKQLNQLTIIEENE' A
#
# COMPACT_ATOMS: atom_id res chain seq x y z
N MET A 1 12.95 -8.65 -0.19
CA MET A 1 12.00 -7.87 0.62
C MET A 1 10.95 -7.43 -0.38
N LYS A 2 9.70 -7.86 -0.22
CA LYS A 2 8.67 -7.68 -1.27
C LYS A 2 8.38 -6.18 -1.41
N ASP A 3 8.47 -5.65 -2.62
CA ASP A 3 8.12 -4.25 -2.88
C ASP A 3 6.64 -4.13 -3.33
N LEU A 4 6.15 -2.89 -3.44
CA LEU A 4 4.77 -2.68 -3.88
C LEU A 4 4.53 -3.20 -5.31
N GLN A 5 5.53 -3.23 -6.19
CA GLN A 5 5.33 -3.72 -7.56
C GLN A 5 5.05 -5.21 -7.57
N GLU A 6 5.84 -6.00 -6.83
CA GLU A 6 5.60 -7.43 -6.66
C GLU A 6 4.21 -7.69 -6.06
N LEU A 7 3.80 -6.88 -5.07
CA LEU A 7 2.47 -7.00 -4.48
C LEU A 7 1.34 -6.68 -5.49
N ILE A 8 1.44 -5.58 -6.23
CA ILE A 8 0.43 -5.19 -7.23
C ILE A 8 0.35 -6.20 -8.35
N LYS A 9 1.49 -6.71 -8.82
CA LYS A 9 1.55 -7.76 -9.83
C LYS A 9 0.82 -9.01 -9.35
N ASP A 10 1.02 -9.43 -8.10
CA ASP A 10 0.34 -10.60 -7.54
C ASP A 10 -1.17 -10.38 -7.39
N LEU A 11 -1.60 -9.18 -7.01
CA LEU A 11 -3.01 -8.86 -6.77
C LEU A 11 -3.81 -8.60 -8.06
N THR A 12 -3.17 -8.02 -9.08
CA THR A 12 -3.86 -7.49 -10.28
C THR A 12 -3.40 -8.13 -11.59
N GLY A 13 -2.27 -8.85 -11.59
CA GLY A 13 -1.61 -9.33 -12.81
C GLY A 13 -0.96 -8.23 -13.65
N ILE A 14 -1.00 -6.97 -13.20
CA ILE A 14 -0.46 -5.83 -13.94
C ILE A 14 1.02 -5.66 -13.63
N ASN A 15 1.83 -5.52 -14.68
CA ASN A 15 3.23 -5.13 -14.58
C ASN A 15 3.38 -3.67 -15.04
N VAL A 16 3.69 -2.77 -14.10
CA VAL A 16 3.92 -1.34 -14.38
C VAL A 16 5.20 -0.87 -13.68
N GLU A 17 5.93 0.02 -14.35
CA GLU A 17 7.09 0.70 -13.76
C GLU A 17 6.69 1.50 -12.50
N GLU A 18 7.59 1.57 -11.52
CA GLU A 18 7.38 2.20 -10.21
C GLU A 18 6.72 3.58 -10.28
N TRP A 19 7.28 4.46 -11.12
CA TRP A 19 6.79 5.82 -11.26
C TRP A 19 5.38 5.90 -11.89
N LYS A 20 4.97 4.86 -12.63
CA LYS A 20 3.62 4.73 -13.22
C LYS A 20 2.62 4.18 -12.22
N ILE A 21 3.05 3.38 -11.24
CA ILE A 21 2.17 2.84 -10.19
C ILE A 21 1.49 3.98 -9.42
N ASN A 22 2.23 5.04 -9.13
CA ASN A 22 1.69 6.22 -8.47
C ASN A 22 0.58 6.91 -9.28
N ARG A 23 0.74 6.98 -10.60
CA ARG A 23 -0.27 7.55 -11.50
C ARG A 23 -1.52 6.69 -11.59
N TYR A 24 -1.36 5.36 -11.52
CA TYR A 24 -2.47 4.41 -11.43
C TYR A 24 -3.23 4.57 -10.11
N LEU A 25 -2.51 4.56 -8.99
CA LEU A 25 -3.06 4.70 -7.64
C LEU A 25 -3.60 6.11 -7.33
N GLN A 26 -3.28 7.12 -8.15
CA GLN A 26 -3.92 8.43 -8.05
C GLN A 26 -5.40 8.41 -8.42
N ASN A 27 -5.81 7.50 -9.31
CA ASN A 27 -7.18 7.40 -9.80
C ASN A 27 -7.92 6.17 -9.25
N GLU A 28 -7.18 5.10 -8.95
CA GLU A 28 -7.73 3.85 -8.43
C GLU A 28 -7.58 3.73 -6.92
N ARG A 29 -8.64 3.26 -6.24
CA ARG A 29 -8.54 2.87 -4.83
C ARG A 29 -7.98 1.47 -4.73
N LEU A 30 -6.81 1.33 -4.12
CA LEU A 30 -6.23 0.02 -3.87
C LEU A 30 -6.89 -0.61 -2.65
N ASN A 31 -7.49 -1.79 -2.84
CA ASN A 31 -7.98 -2.58 -1.72
C ASN A 31 -6.86 -3.51 -1.23
N LEU A 32 -6.25 -3.15 -0.11
CA LEU A 32 -5.25 -3.94 0.60
C LEU A 32 -5.81 -4.56 1.89
N SER A 33 -7.14 -4.63 2.02
CA SER A 33 -7.78 -5.18 3.22
C SER A 33 -7.32 -6.62 3.46
N ASN A 34 -7.04 -6.97 4.72
CA ASN A 34 -6.59 -8.31 5.14
C ASN A 34 -5.34 -8.83 4.41
N THR A 35 -4.54 -7.94 3.83
CA THR A 35 -3.31 -8.30 3.10
C THR A 35 -2.13 -8.34 4.06
N ASN A 36 -1.25 -9.32 3.88
CA ASN A 36 0.04 -9.36 4.58
C ASN A 36 1.03 -8.40 3.90
N LEU A 37 1.30 -7.26 4.55
CA LEU A 37 2.25 -6.24 4.08
C LEU A 37 3.55 -6.25 4.90
N VAL A 38 3.83 -7.34 5.63
CA VAL A 38 4.97 -7.41 6.53
C VAL A 38 6.28 -7.17 5.78
N GLY A 39 7.01 -6.14 6.20
CA GLY A 39 8.28 -5.75 5.61
C GLY A 39 8.19 -5.15 4.20
N VAL A 40 7.00 -4.81 3.70
CA VAL A 40 6.85 -4.23 2.36
C VAL A 40 7.36 -2.78 2.35
N ASP A 41 8.13 -2.45 1.32
CA ASP A 41 8.51 -1.06 1.07
C ASP A 41 7.39 -0.34 0.33
N LEU A 42 6.71 0.54 1.06
CA LEU A 42 5.65 1.40 0.55
C LEU A 42 6.13 2.85 0.42
N SER A 43 7.44 3.13 0.56
CA SER A 43 7.94 4.50 0.38
C SER A 43 7.59 5.06 -0.99
N ASP A 44 7.32 6.36 -1.06
CA ASP A 44 6.96 7.08 -2.29
C ASP A 44 5.67 6.63 -3.01
N THR A 45 4.82 5.84 -2.37
CA THR A 45 3.55 5.36 -2.95
C THR A 45 2.33 6.22 -2.61
N TYR A 46 1.49 6.49 -3.60
CA TYR A 46 0.20 7.19 -3.41
C TYR A 46 -0.85 6.25 -2.84
N LEU A 47 -0.83 6.02 -1.52
CA LEU A 47 -1.83 5.21 -0.82
C LEU A 47 -3.10 5.99 -0.44
N ARG A 48 -3.25 7.24 -0.90
CA ARG A 48 -4.36 8.12 -0.53
C ARG A 48 -5.69 7.46 -0.90
N ARG A 49 -6.51 7.11 0.11
CA ARG A 49 -7.80 6.38 -0.01
C ARG A 49 -7.71 4.87 -0.26
N SER A 50 -6.54 4.27 -0.04
CA SER A 50 -6.43 2.81 -0.04
C SER A 50 -7.12 2.23 1.19
N ASN A 51 -7.74 1.06 1.04
CA ASN A 51 -8.31 0.34 2.17
C ASN A 51 -7.25 -0.57 2.79
N LEU A 52 -6.87 -0.31 4.04
CA LEU A 52 -5.89 -1.09 4.81
C LEU A 52 -6.53 -1.80 6.00
N THR A 53 -7.87 -1.91 6.07
CA THR A 53 -8.57 -2.62 7.15
C THR A 53 -8.06 -4.05 7.29
N GLY A 54 -7.63 -4.45 8.49
CA GLY A 54 -7.10 -5.78 8.77
C GLY A 54 -5.75 -6.11 8.10
N ALA A 55 -5.09 -5.15 7.45
CA ALA A 55 -3.78 -5.39 6.84
C ALA A 55 -2.68 -5.51 7.91
N ASP A 56 -1.76 -6.46 7.74
CA ASP A 56 -0.60 -6.59 8.64
C ASP A 56 0.50 -5.62 8.21
N LEU A 57 0.61 -4.50 8.94
CA LEU A 57 1.54 -3.40 8.66
C LEU A 57 2.89 -3.53 9.40
N ARG A 58 3.18 -4.68 10.02
CA ARG A 58 4.42 -4.81 10.82
C ARG A 58 5.66 -4.67 9.93
N GLY A 59 6.52 -3.72 10.27
CA GLY A 59 7.78 -3.52 9.56
C GLY A 59 7.66 -2.88 8.17
N ILE A 60 6.50 -2.32 7.80
CA ILE A 60 6.39 -1.55 6.56
C ILE A 60 7.36 -0.36 6.56
N LYS A 61 7.84 0.02 5.38
CA LYS A 61 8.56 1.29 5.20
C LYS A 61 7.63 2.31 4.56
N ILE A 62 7.48 3.46 5.21
CA ILE A 62 6.68 4.60 4.73
C ILE A 62 7.41 5.90 5.04
N THR A 63 7.14 6.94 4.26
CA THR A 63 7.65 8.30 4.53
C THR A 63 6.78 9.01 5.57
N LYS A 64 7.35 10.00 6.28
CA LYS A 64 6.61 10.85 7.24
C LYS A 64 5.39 11.54 6.60
N LYS A 65 5.48 11.90 5.32
CA LYS A 65 4.39 12.51 4.55
C LYS A 65 3.24 11.52 4.28
N GLN A 66 3.56 10.25 4.06
CA GLN A 66 2.55 9.20 3.87
C GLN A 66 1.87 8.85 5.19
N LEU A 67 2.62 8.79 6.30
CA LEU A 67 2.04 8.59 7.63
C LEU A 67 0.90 9.58 7.93
N ASN A 68 1.10 10.86 7.59
CA ASN A 68 0.07 11.90 7.77
C ASN A 68 -1.17 11.74 6.87
N GLN A 69 -1.10 10.90 5.83
CA GLN A 69 -2.20 10.64 4.90
C GLN A 69 -2.93 9.34 5.20
N LEU A 70 -2.36 8.48 6.04
CA LEU A 70 -2.98 7.22 6.43
C LEU A 70 -4.07 7.51 7.47
N THR A 71 -5.26 6.97 7.22
CA THR A 71 -6.28 6.83 8.26
C THR A 71 -6.02 5.51 8.94
N ILE A 72 -5.48 5.55 10.17
CA ILE A 72 -5.40 4.35 11.02
C ILE A 72 -6.81 4.06 11.47
N ILE A 73 -7.33 2.91 11.06
CA ILE A 73 -8.61 2.39 11.52
C ILE A 73 -8.23 1.31 12.52
N GLU A 74 -8.31 1.63 13.81
CA GLU A 74 -8.13 0.65 14.87
C GLU A 74 -9.26 -0.37 14.75
N GLU A 75 -8.92 -1.66 14.70
CA GLU A 75 -9.87 -2.69 15.07
C GLU A 75 -9.92 -2.64 16.60
N ASN A 76 -11.03 -2.11 17.14
CA ASN A 76 -11.31 -2.20 18.56
C ASN A 76 -11.26 -3.69 18.94
N GLU A 77 -10.35 -4.06 19.85
CA GLU A 77 -10.39 -5.34 20.57
C GLU A 77 -11.69 -5.47 21.39
#